data_AF-A0A7C8ENH2-F1
#
_entry.id   AF-A0A7C8ENH2-F1
#
_cell.length_a   1.000
_cell.length_b   1.000
_cell.length_c   1.000
_cell.angle_alpha   90.00
_cell.angle_beta   90.00
_cell.angle_gamma   90.00
#
_symmetry.space_group_name_H-M   'P 1'
#
loop_
_entity.id
_entity.type
_entity.pdbx_description
1 polymer ?
#
loop_
_entity_poly.entity_id
_entity_poly.type
_entity_poly.pdbx_seq_one_letter_code
_entity_poly.pdbx_strand_id
1 'polypeptide(L)'
;MSRKYARRSFMFGVLVSIVMAGAGCPDGFTMPSFEVVYIPDTVLEDVVRDTIGKPFGLLTRNDLMGVQRLDGRALGISDLTGLEYCTNLTWLNLNDNNITDLTPLANLDNLEFLYLNNNDITNITPLAGLYYLNEVTLSTNEVWDLSPLVENALHSPGFGDGEGDFVTVDAEDFVDGSGVPLDAAIAEDVETLEAENVEVIFTVSTTK
;
A
#
# COMPACT_ATOMS: atom_id res chain seq x y z
N MET A 1 1.80 -31.62 4.12
CA MET A 1 3.13 -31.52 3.47
C MET A 1 3.31 -30.03 3.17
N SER A 2 4.31 -29.28 3.61
CA SER A 2 5.69 -29.60 3.93
C SER A 2 6.21 -28.65 5.03
N ARG A 3 7.10 -29.16 5.89
CA ARG A 3 7.81 -28.40 6.93
C ARG A 3 8.72 -27.38 6.25
N LYS A 4 8.52 -26.07 6.45
CA LYS A 4 9.44 -25.06 5.93
C LYS A 4 9.74 -23.85 6.81
N TYR A 5 9.46 -23.83 8.11
CA TYR A 5 9.90 -22.69 8.94
C TYR A 5 10.46 -23.15 10.28
N ALA A 6 11.73 -23.56 10.25
CA ALA A 6 12.59 -23.52 11.43
C ALA A 6 13.50 -22.30 11.28
N ARG A 7 12.98 -21.09 11.53
CA ARG A 7 13.82 -19.91 11.66
C ARG A 7 14.16 -19.69 13.12
N ARG A 8 15.45 -19.81 13.42
CA ARG A 8 16.04 -19.40 14.69
C ARG A 8 15.77 -17.90 14.85
N SER A 9 15.02 -17.57 15.90
CA SER A 9 14.86 -16.22 16.41
C SER A 9 16.25 -15.59 16.59
N PHE A 10 16.60 -14.65 15.73
CA PHE A 10 17.72 -13.74 15.97
C PHE A 10 17.08 -12.43 16.39
N MET A 11 16.99 -12.20 17.69
CA MET A 11 16.73 -10.87 18.24
C MET A 11 17.78 -9.92 17.66
N PHE A 12 17.40 -9.06 16.72
CA PHE A 12 18.20 -7.89 16.34
C PHE A 12 17.51 -6.64 16.89
N GLY A 13 17.54 -6.53 18.22
CA GLY A 13 17.49 -5.22 18.87
C GLY A 13 18.87 -4.59 18.78
N VAL A 14 19.21 -4.00 17.64
CA VAL A 14 20.39 -3.14 17.50
C VAL A 14 20.05 -2.00 16.57
N LEU A 15 20.01 -0.76 17.11
CA LEU A 15 20.06 0.47 16.32
C LEU A 15 21.22 0.38 15.32
N VAL A 16 20.95 0.37 14.02
CA VAL A 16 21.98 0.58 13.01
C VAL A 16 21.88 2.03 12.53
N SER A 17 22.28 2.95 13.40
CA SER A 17 22.77 4.26 12.95
C SER A 17 24.23 4.07 12.49
N ILE A 18 24.43 3.67 11.24
CA ILE A 18 25.77 3.75 10.65
C ILE A 18 25.93 5.15 10.06
N VAL A 19 26.44 6.04 10.92
CA VAL A 19 27.15 7.25 10.50
C VAL A 19 28.48 6.80 9.89
N MET A 20 28.65 6.98 8.59
CA MET A 20 29.99 7.02 7.98
C MET A 20 30.36 8.49 7.73
N ALA A 21 30.83 9.15 8.78
CA ALA A 21 31.58 10.39 8.67
C ALA A 21 33.07 10.04 8.62
N GLY A 22 33.76 10.47 7.55
CA GLY A 22 35.19 10.74 7.60
C GLY A 22 36.11 9.84 6.78
N ALA A 23 36.14 10.05 5.47
CA ALA A 23 37.38 10.16 4.68
C ALA A 23 37.03 10.76 3.32
N GLY A 24 37.61 11.93 3.01
CA GLY A 24 37.41 12.57 1.71
C GLY A 24 37.88 11.65 0.58
N CYS A 25 36.94 11.17 -0.23
CA CYS A 25 37.22 10.52 -1.49
C CYS A 25 37.36 11.64 -2.55
N PRO A 26 38.53 11.80 -3.19
CA PRO A 26 38.63 12.69 -4.35
C PRO A 26 37.98 11.99 -5.54
N ASP A 27 37.29 12.80 -6.36
CA ASP A 27 36.72 12.47 -7.66
C ASP A 27 35.36 11.75 -7.64
N GLY A 28 34.28 12.55 -7.53
CA GLY A 28 33.08 12.47 -8.39
C GLY A 28 32.29 11.15 -8.51
N PHE A 29 32.67 10.10 -7.79
CA PHE A 29 31.97 8.83 -7.75
C PHE A 29 30.94 8.89 -6.63
N THR A 30 29.71 9.22 -6.99
CA THR A 30 28.56 8.91 -6.13
C THR A 30 28.53 7.38 -5.99
N MET A 31 28.81 6.87 -4.79
CA MET A 31 28.59 5.44 -4.53
C MET A 31 27.08 5.18 -4.65
N PRO A 32 26.63 4.10 -5.30
CA PRO A 32 25.24 3.68 -5.15
C PRO A 32 24.99 3.50 -3.65
N SER A 33 24.07 4.29 -3.11
CA SER A 33 23.79 4.33 -1.68
C SER A 33 23.36 2.95 -1.20
N PHE A 34 24.22 2.28 -0.43
CA PHE A 34 23.86 1.08 0.34
C PHE A 34 23.02 1.48 1.55
N GLU A 35 21.83 2.01 1.29
CA GLU A 35 20.84 2.25 2.33
C GLU A 35 20.20 0.92 2.70
N VAL A 36 20.45 0.44 3.92
CA VAL A 36 19.87 -0.79 4.44
C VAL A 36 18.43 -0.52 4.84
N VAL A 37 17.50 -1.32 4.32
CA VAL A 37 16.07 -1.22 4.63
C VAL A 37 15.70 -2.21 5.72
N TYR A 38 14.86 -1.77 6.64
CA TYR A 38 14.30 -2.57 7.72
C TYR A 38 12.80 -2.77 7.49
N ILE A 39 12.35 -4.03 7.50
CA ILE A 39 10.94 -4.42 7.40
C ILE A 39 10.59 -5.12 8.72
N PRO A 40 9.84 -4.48 9.63
CA PRO A 40 9.54 -5.04 10.95
C PRO A 40 8.56 -6.22 10.90
N ASP A 41 7.61 -6.21 9.98
CA ASP A 41 6.70 -7.32 9.76
C ASP A 41 7.45 -8.47 9.07
N THR A 42 7.72 -9.54 9.83
CA THR A 42 8.52 -10.67 9.32
C THR A 42 7.83 -11.42 8.18
N VAL A 43 6.50 -11.35 8.09
CA VAL A 43 5.73 -11.98 7.02
C VAL A 43 5.87 -11.16 5.75
N LEU A 44 5.73 -9.83 5.86
CA LEU A 44 6.00 -8.92 4.76
C LEU A 44 7.46 -9.01 4.28
N GLU A 45 8.42 -9.09 5.21
CA GLU A 45 9.83 -9.29 4.88
C GLU A 45 10.04 -10.57 4.05
N ASP A 46 9.38 -11.67 4.44
CA ASP A 46 9.45 -12.93 3.71
C ASP A 46 8.84 -12.83 2.31
N VAL A 47 7.69 -12.15 2.16
CA VAL A 47 7.10 -11.88 0.84
C VAL A 47 8.04 -11.09 -0.04
N VAL A 48 8.61 -9.99 0.47
CA VAL A 48 9.57 -9.16 -0.28
C VAL A 48 10.78 -9.98 -0.69
N ARG A 49 11.35 -10.78 0.23
CA ARG A 49 12.52 -11.63 -0.02
C ARG A 49 12.25 -12.68 -1.09
N ASP A 50 11.09 -13.31 -1.05
CA ASP A 50 10.68 -14.30 -2.04
C ASP A 50 10.50 -13.65 -3.41
N THR A 51 9.90 -12.45 -3.48
CA THR A 51 9.74 -11.68 -4.73
C THR A 51 11.08 -11.31 -5.36
N ILE A 52 12.07 -10.87 -4.58
CA ILE A 52 13.40 -10.51 -5.11
C ILE A 52 14.38 -11.69 -5.22
N GLY A 53 13.95 -12.91 -4.82
CA GLY A 53 14.81 -14.10 -4.83
C GLY A 53 16.01 -14.02 -3.87
N LYS A 54 15.89 -13.27 -2.76
CA LYS A 54 16.97 -13.01 -1.80
C LYS A 54 16.60 -13.49 -0.39
N PRO A 55 16.71 -14.82 -0.13
CA PRO A 55 16.25 -15.42 1.13
C PRO A 55 17.10 -15.02 2.35
N PHE A 56 18.31 -14.52 2.15
CA PHE A 56 19.23 -14.16 3.23
C PHE A 56 20.00 -12.87 2.91
N GLY A 57 20.55 -12.26 3.96
CA GLY A 57 21.37 -11.06 3.85
C GLY A 57 20.57 -9.77 4.00
N LEU A 58 21.29 -8.65 4.02
CA LEU A 58 20.70 -7.33 4.18
C LEU A 58 19.82 -6.98 2.97
N LEU A 59 18.64 -6.44 3.26
CA LEU A 59 17.82 -5.76 2.26
C LEU A 59 18.35 -4.34 2.10
N THR A 60 18.48 -3.89 0.86
CA THR A 60 18.95 -2.55 0.52
C THR A 60 17.91 -1.87 -0.35
N ARG A 61 17.92 -0.55 -0.38
CA ARG A 61 17.01 0.23 -1.22
C ARG A 61 17.03 -0.22 -2.69
N ASN A 62 18.21 -0.52 -3.22
CA ASN A 62 18.35 -1.02 -4.59
C ASN A 62 17.68 -2.37 -4.82
N ASP A 63 17.64 -3.24 -3.80
CA ASP A 63 16.90 -4.51 -3.91
C ASP A 63 15.39 -4.25 -4.04
N LEU A 64 14.86 -3.29 -3.26
CA LEU A 64 13.42 -2.99 -3.22
C LEU A 64 12.94 -2.15 -4.40
N MET A 65 13.79 -1.26 -4.95
CA MET A 65 13.48 -0.50 -6.16
C MET A 65 13.18 -1.38 -7.38
N GLY A 66 13.63 -2.64 -7.40
CA GLY A 66 13.32 -3.58 -8.48
C GLY A 66 11.93 -4.24 -8.37
N VAL A 67 11.22 -4.05 -7.27
CA VAL A 67 9.91 -4.69 -7.03
C VAL A 67 8.82 -3.91 -7.77
N GLN A 68 8.18 -4.57 -8.73
CA GLN A 68 7.04 -4.03 -9.50
C GLN A 68 5.70 -4.63 -9.08
N ARG A 69 5.73 -5.87 -8.61
CA ARG A 69 4.54 -6.63 -8.22
C ARG A 69 4.78 -7.31 -6.88
N LEU A 70 3.86 -7.13 -5.94
CA LEU A 70 3.91 -7.78 -4.63
C LEU A 70 2.54 -8.37 -4.28
N ASP A 71 2.54 -9.65 -3.88
CA ASP A 71 1.35 -10.39 -3.48
C ASP A 71 1.53 -10.92 -2.06
N GLY A 72 0.80 -10.33 -1.12
CA GLY A 72 0.81 -10.65 0.30
C GLY A 72 -0.56 -11.05 0.84
N ARG A 73 -1.46 -11.55 -0.02
CA ARG A 73 -2.84 -11.87 0.37
C ARG A 73 -2.95 -12.96 1.44
N ALA A 74 -3.81 -12.75 2.43
CA ALA A 74 -4.17 -13.75 3.44
C ALA A 74 -2.98 -14.28 4.27
N LEU A 75 -2.02 -13.41 4.58
CA LEU A 75 -0.79 -13.79 5.29
C LEU A 75 -0.73 -13.24 6.73
N GLY A 76 -1.66 -12.39 7.14
CA GLY A 76 -1.68 -11.75 8.46
C GLY A 76 -0.66 -10.61 8.58
N ILE A 77 -0.41 -9.90 7.47
CA ILE A 77 0.43 -8.69 7.45
C ILE A 77 -0.30 -7.58 8.21
N SER A 78 0.43 -6.80 9.00
CA SER A 78 -0.15 -5.69 9.78
C SER A 78 0.65 -4.39 9.71
N ASP A 79 1.94 -4.47 9.36
CA ASP A 79 2.82 -3.30 9.27
C ASP A 79 3.49 -3.26 7.88
N LEU A 80 3.23 -2.17 7.14
CA LEU A 80 3.72 -1.95 5.78
C LEU A 80 5.08 -1.25 5.73
N THR A 81 5.69 -0.95 6.88
CA THR A 81 6.99 -0.28 6.97
C THR A 81 8.04 -1.01 6.12
N GLY A 82 8.74 -0.24 5.29
CA GLY A 82 9.72 -0.68 4.32
C GLY A 82 9.20 -0.72 2.88
N LEU A 83 7.87 -0.72 2.65
CA LEU A 83 7.31 -0.64 1.30
C LEU A 83 7.51 0.73 0.65
N GLU A 84 7.77 1.79 1.42
CA GLU A 84 8.06 3.14 0.90
C GLU A 84 9.30 3.17 -0.03
N TYR A 85 10.14 2.13 0.04
CA TYR A 85 11.32 1.98 -0.81
C TYR A 85 11.04 1.25 -2.13
N CYS A 86 9.86 0.64 -2.30
CA CYS A 86 9.43 -0.05 -3.52
C CYS A 86 8.88 0.94 -4.56
N THR A 87 9.65 1.97 -4.91
CA THR A 87 9.16 3.13 -5.69
C THR A 87 8.70 2.80 -7.12
N ASN A 88 9.00 1.61 -7.65
CA ASN A 88 8.55 1.14 -8.96
C ASN A 88 7.39 0.13 -8.87
N LEU A 89 6.77 0.00 -7.69
CA LEU A 89 5.64 -0.89 -7.48
C LEU A 89 4.43 -0.38 -8.24
N THR A 90 3.89 -1.22 -9.13
CA THR A 90 2.68 -0.92 -9.92
C THR A 90 1.48 -1.76 -9.50
N TRP A 91 1.73 -2.94 -8.91
CA TRP A 91 0.67 -3.86 -8.49
C TRP A 91 0.93 -4.38 -7.08
N LEU A 92 -0.02 -4.14 -6.17
CA LEU A 92 0.04 -4.51 -4.76
C LEU A 92 -1.25 -5.19 -4.31
N ASN A 93 -1.16 -6.47 -3.96
CA ASN A 93 -2.28 -7.21 -3.37
C ASN A 93 -2.01 -7.54 -1.91
N LEU A 94 -2.82 -6.95 -1.04
CA LEU A 94 -2.79 -7.09 0.41
C LEU A 94 -4.17 -7.42 0.98
N ASN A 95 -5.05 -8.01 0.16
CA ASN A 95 -6.35 -8.50 0.61
C ASN A 95 -6.22 -9.47 1.81
N ASP A 96 -7.23 -9.52 2.66
CA ASP A 96 -7.35 -10.47 3.78
C ASP A 96 -6.18 -10.36 4.78
N ASN A 97 -5.86 -9.16 5.26
CA ASN A 97 -4.79 -8.92 6.22
C ASN A 97 -5.31 -8.10 7.42
N ASN A 98 -4.41 -7.57 8.24
CA ASN A 98 -4.72 -6.79 9.44
C ASN A 98 -4.11 -5.39 9.37
N ILE A 99 -4.19 -4.77 8.18
CA ILE A 99 -3.59 -3.47 7.89
C ILE A 99 -4.52 -2.37 8.39
N THR A 100 -3.95 -1.40 9.09
CA THR A 100 -4.66 -0.19 9.55
C THR A 100 -4.00 1.11 9.05
N ASP A 101 -2.71 1.05 8.69
CA ASP A 101 -1.91 2.22 8.32
C ASP A 101 -1.35 2.08 6.89
N LEU A 102 -1.75 3.01 6.03
CA LEU A 102 -1.30 3.08 4.63
C LEU A 102 -0.18 4.10 4.42
N THR A 103 0.32 4.75 5.48
CA THR A 103 1.39 5.76 5.38
C THR A 103 2.60 5.32 4.56
N PRO A 104 3.08 4.05 4.64
CA PRO A 104 4.21 3.59 3.81
C PRO A 104 3.94 3.61 2.30
N LEU A 105 2.69 3.74 1.85
CA LEU A 105 2.31 3.77 0.43
C LEU A 105 2.31 5.19 -0.17
N ALA A 106 2.42 6.25 0.64
CA ALA A 106 2.11 7.62 0.23
C ALA A 106 2.98 8.25 -0.87
N ASN A 107 4.09 7.62 -1.23
CA ASN A 107 4.99 8.10 -2.30
C ASN A 107 5.26 7.02 -3.35
N LEU A 108 4.35 6.05 -3.49
CA LEU A 108 4.43 5.01 -4.51
C LEU A 108 3.75 5.49 -5.79
N ASP A 109 4.29 6.55 -6.38
CA ASP A 109 3.67 7.31 -7.47
C ASP A 109 3.33 6.45 -8.71
N ASN A 110 3.97 5.29 -8.88
CA ASN A 110 3.73 4.38 -10.01
C ASN A 110 2.66 3.31 -9.72
N LEU A 111 1.96 3.38 -8.58
CA LEU A 111 1.00 2.36 -8.19
C LEU A 111 -0.26 2.47 -9.04
N GLU A 112 -0.61 1.37 -9.73
CA GLU A 112 -1.75 1.28 -10.64
C GLU A 112 -2.88 0.41 -10.07
N PHE A 113 -2.51 -0.70 -9.41
CA PHE A 113 -3.46 -1.68 -8.89
C PHE A 113 -3.23 -1.91 -7.41
N LEU A 114 -4.21 -1.57 -6.59
CA LEU A 114 -4.15 -1.67 -5.14
C LEU A 114 -5.33 -2.45 -4.58
N TYR A 115 -5.04 -3.64 -4.03
CA TYR A 115 -6.05 -4.50 -3.43
C TYR A 115 -5.90 -4.58 -1.92
N LEU A 116 -6.89 -4.06 -1.21
CA LEU A 116 -6.89 -3.88 0.25
C LEU A 116 -8.17 -4.40 0.91
N ASN A 117 -8.97 -5.22 0.22
CA ASN A 117 -10.20 -5.74 0.79
C ASN A 117 -9.94 -6.56 2.06
N ASN A 118 -10.90 -6.57 2.97
CA ASN A 118 -10.83 -7.35 4.22
C ASN A 118 -9.56 -7.02 5.02
N ASN A 119 -9.47 -5.75 5.41
CA ASN A 119 -8.48 -5.21 6.34
C ASN A 119 -9.22 -4.37 7.40
N ASP A 120 -8.50 -3.61 8.22
CA ASP A 120 -9.07 -2.74 9.25
C ASP A 120 -8.72 -1.27 8.96
N ILE A 121 -8.84 -0.84 7.69
CA ILE A 121 -8.46 0.49 7.20
C ILE A 121 -9.62 1.48 7.40
N THR A 122 -9.34 2.58 8.07
CA THR A 122 -10.32 3.69 8.24
C THR A 122 -9.91 4.97 7.52
N ASN A 123 -8.61 5.11 7.20
CA ASN A 123 -8.03 6.34 6.69
C ASN A 123 -7.24 6.07 5.40
N ILE A 124 -7.70 6.66 4.31
CA ILE A 124 -7.07 6.56 2.99
C ILE A 124 -6.39 7.86 2.54
N THR A 125 -6.22 8.86 3.41
CA THR A 125 -5.42 10.07 3.11
C THR A 125 -4.04 9.76 2.52
N PRO A 126 -3.31 8.70 2.95
CA PRO A 126 -2.05 8.34 2.31
C PRO A 126 -2.15 7.96 0.83
N LEU A 127 -3.33 7.72 0.27
CA LEU A 127 -3.51 7.45 -1.16
C LEU A 127 -3.62 8.72 -2.00
N ALA A 128 -3.76 9.90 -1.39
CA ALA A 128 -3.78 11.16 -2.11
C ALA A 128 -2.43 11.40 -2.82
N GLY A 129 -2.50 11.89 -4.05
CA GLY A 129 -1.34 12.10 -4.92
C GLY A 129 -0.89 10.87 -5.72
N LEU A 130 -1.49 9.69 -5.51
CA LEU A 130 -1.22 8.50 -6.30
C LEU A 130 -2.03 8.52 -7.61
N TYR A 131 -1.65 9.43 -8.51
CA TYR A 131 -2.44 9.75 -9.70
C TYR A 131 -2.59 8.58 -10.69
N TYR A 132 -1.66 7.63 -10.71
CA TYR A 132 -1.68 6.49 -11.65
C TYR A 132 -2.52 5.30 -11.18
N LEU A 133 -3.25 5.41 -10.07
CA LEU A 133 -4.18 4.37 -9.66
C LEU A 133 -5.22 4.15 -10.77
N ASN A 134 -5.56 2.89 -11.02
CA ASN A 134 -6.63 2.50 -11.94
C ASN A 134 -7.66 1.65 -11.18
N GLU A 135 -7.18 0.74 -10.33
CA GLU A 135 -8.03 -0.15 -9.54
C GLU A 135 -7.69 -0.04 -8.06
N VAL A 136 -8.68 0.35 -7.25
CA VAL A 136 -8.56 0.40 -5.79
C VAL A 136 -9.69 -0.41 -5.17
N THR A 137 -9.36 -1.46 -4.42
CA THR A 137 -10.38 -2.27 -3.75
C THR A 137 -10.26 -2.17 -2.23
N LEU A 138 -11.30 -1.62 -1.59
CA LEU A 138 -11.34 -1.30 -0.16
C LEU A 138 -12.55 -1.97 0.52
N SER A 139 -13.23 -2.91 -0.13
CA SER A 139 -14.38 -3.61 0.46
C SER A 139 -14.01 -4.33 1.75
N THR A 140 -14.94 -4.48 2.67
CA THR A 140 -14.71 -5.05 4.01
C THR A 140 -13.58 -4.32 4.74
N ASN A 141 -13.68 -2.99 4.82
CA ASN A 141 -12.86 -2.14 5.69
C ASN A 141 -13.80 -1.27 6.55
N GLU A 142 -13.38 -0.06 6.94
CA GLU A 142 -14.18 0.91 7.69
C GLU A 142 -13.93 2.33 7.12
N VAL A 143 -13.91 2.47 5.78
CA VAL A 143 -13.56 3.71 5.08
C VAL A 143 -14.79 4.60 4.90
N TRP A 144 -14.73 5.82 5.44
CA TRP A 144 -15.86 6.76 5.44
C TRP A 144 -15.59 8.06 4.65
N ASP A 145 -14.37 8.26 4.15
CA ASP A 145 -13.94 9.48 3.42
C ASP A 145 -13.26 9.09 2.10
N LEU A 146 -13.82 9.57 0.98
CA LEU A 146 -13.31 9.31 -0.37
C LEU A 146 -12.60 10.52 -0.98
N SER A 147 -12.55 11.67 -0.28
CA SER A 147 -11.89 12.88 -0.75
C SER A 147 -10.45 12.66 -1.24
N PRO A 148 -9.62 11.78 -0.65
CA PRO A 148 -8.29 11.47 -1.19
C PRO A 148 -8.29 10.89 -2.61
N LEU A 149 -9.30 10.09 -2.96
CA LEU A 149 -9.44 9.51 -4.30
C LEU A 149 -10.06 10.52 -5.28
N VAL A 150 -10.95 11.39 -4.80
CA VAL A 150 -11.45 12.54 -5.57
C VAL A 150 -10.28 13.45 -5.98
N GLU A 151 -9.37 13.75 -5.05
CA GLU A 151 -8.16 14.54 -5.34
C GLU A 151 -7.32 13.89 -6.45
N ASN A 152 -7.18 12.56 -6.42
CA ASN A 152 -6.46 11.82 -7.46
C ASN A 152 -7.14 11.99 -8.82
N ALA A 153 -8.46 11.78 -8.89
CA ALA A 153 -9.21 11.83 -10.14
C ALA A 153 -9.15 13.22 -10.80
N LEU A 154 -9.25 14.29 -10.00
CA LEU A 154 -9.23 15.68 -10.51
C LEU A 154 -7.87 16.14 -11.07
N HIS A 155 -6.78 15.44 -10.75
CA HIS A 155 -5.42 15.87 -11.09
C HIS A 155 -4.70 14.91 -12.06
N SER A 156 -5.34 13.84 -12.54
CA SER A 156 -4.64 12.74 -13.18
C SER A 156 -4.64 12.72 -14.73
N PRO A 157 -3.61 12.11 -15.35
CA PRO A 157 -3.68 11.51 -16.68
C PRO A 157 -4.04 10.00 -16.69
N GLY A 158 -4.26 9.36 -15.53
CA GLY A 158 -4.53 7.92 -15.32
C GLY A 158 -5.84 7.66 -14.56
N PHE A 159 -5.87 7.77 -13.23
CA PHE A 159 -7.14 7.63 -12.47
C PHE A 159 -8.20 8.63 -12.93
N GLY A 160 -9.28 8.16 -13.53
CA GLY A 160 -10.33 8.96 -14.14
C GLY A 160 -10.12 9.28 -15.63
N ASP A 161 -9.17 8.64 -16.30
CA ASP A 161 -8.90 8.84 -17.73
C ASP A 161 -9.94 8.16 -18.64
N GLY A 162 -10.81 7.32 -18.06
CA GLY A 162 -11.87 6.59 -18.75
C GLY A 162 -11.48 5.18 -19.22
N GLU A 163 -10.34 4.64 -18.77
CA GLU A 163 -9.90 3.26 -19.05
C GLU A 163 -10.44 2.21 -18.06
N GLY A 164 -11.63 2.42 -17.51
CA GLY A 164 -12.31 1.45 -16.65
C GLY A 164 -11.80 1.46 -15.21
N ASP A 165 -11.46 2.64 -14.72
CA ASP A 165 -11.04 2.84 -13.33
C ASP A 165 -12.19 2.56 -12.38
N PHE A 166 -11.90 1.91 -11.26
CA PHE A 166 -12.92 1.65 -10.27
C PHE A 166 -12.41 1.58 -8.84
N VAL A 167 -13.32 1.93 -7.94
CA VAL A 167 -13.15 1.83 -6.51
C VAL A 167 -14.25 0.93 -5.95
N THR A 168 -13.87 -0.05 -5.12
CA THR A 168 -14.87 -0.82 -4.36
C THR A 168 -14.85 -0.43 -2.90
N VAL A 169 -16.03 -0.22 -2.32
CA VAL A 169 -16.23 0.14 -0.91
C VAL A 169 -17.50 -0.53 -0.39
N ASP A 170 -17.60 -0.73 0.92
CA ASP A 170 -18.81 -1.31 1.50
C ASP A 170 -19.87 -0.22 1.68
N ALA A 171 -21.10 -0.52 1.29
CA ALA A 171 -22.22 0.40 1.53
C ALA A 171 -22.44 0.67 3.02
N GLU A 172 -22.04 -0.27 3.88
CA GLU A 172 -22.19 -0.20 5.34
C GLU A 172 -21.17 0.75 5.99
N ASP A 173 -20.05 1.04 5.33
CA ASP A 173 -19.03 1.96 5.85
C ASP A 173 -19.51 3.42 5.84
N PHE A 174 -20.59 3.68 5.10
CA PHE A 174 -21.20 5.00 4.90
C PHE A 174 -22.57 5.14 5.56
N VAL A 175 -22.90 4.36 6.60
CA VAL A 175 -24.12 4.55 7.40
C VAL A 175 -23.76 4.88 8.85
N ASP A 176 -24.47 5.83 9.47
CA ASP A 176 -24.34 6.03 10.91
C ASP A 176 -24.75 4.75 11.67
N GLY A 177 -24.42 4.67 12.96
CA GLY A 177 -24.80 3.54 13.82
C GLY A 177 -26.31 3.28 13.95
N SER A 178 -27.16 3.99 13.21
CA SER A 178 -28.59 3.76 13.04
C SER A 178 -29.01 3.24 11.65
N GLY A 179 -28.07 3.02 10.73
CA GLY A 179 -28.32 2.54 9.37
C GLY A 179 -28.80 3.64 8.41
N VAL A 180 -28.57 4.91 8.74
CA VAL A 180 -28.92 6.05 7.88
C VAL A 180 -27.67 6.45 7.09
N PRO A 181 -27.74 6.61 5.75
CA PRO A 181 -26.59 7.02 4.95
C PRO A 181 -25.98 8.31 5.50
N LEU A 182 -24.70 8.23 5.85
CA LEU A 182 -23.90 9.27 6.45
C LEU A 182 -23.50 10.25 5.33
N ASP A 183 -24.07 11.45 5.39
CA ASP A 183 -23.61 12.68 4.75
C ASP A 183 -23.78 12.85 3.22
N ALA A 184 -24.25 14.05 2.85
CA ALA A 184 -24.22 14.56 1.48
C ALA A 184 -22.79 14.65 0.92
N ALA A 185 -21.78 14.76 1.78
CA ALA A 185 -20.36 14.81 1.38
C ALA A 185 -19.91 13.55 0.63
N ILE A 186 -20.26 12.35 1.10
CA ILE A 186 -19.91 11.10 0.39
C ILE A 186 -20.66 11.00 -0.94
N ALA A 187 -21.92 11.46 -0.99
CA ALA A 187 -22.66 11.49 -2.24
C ALA A 187 -22.02 12.46 -3.27
N GLU A 188 -21.49 13.60 -2.80
CA GLU A 188 -20.75 14.56 -3.63
C GLU A 188 -19.41 13.97 -4.11
N ASP A 189 -18.68 13.27 -3.25
CA ASP A 189 -17.44 12.58 -3.61
C ASP A 189 -17.70 11.49 -4.67
N VAL A 190 -18.74 10.68 -4.49
CA VAL A 190 -19.14 9.64 -5.45
C VAL A 190 -19.56 10.24 -6.78
N GLU A 191 -20.40 11.29 -6.77
CA GLU A 191 -20.81 11.99 -7.99
C GLU A 191 -19.61 12.59 -8.72
N THR A 192 -18.62 13.10 -7.98
CA THR A 192 -17.39 13.64 -8.55
C THR A 192 -16.53 12.54 -9.17
N LEU A 193 -16.34 11.40 -8.50
CA LEU A 193 -15.61 10.25 -9.04
C LEU A 193 -16.26 9.74 -10.32
N GLU A 194 -17.58 9.55 -10.32
CA GLU A 194 -18.31 9.09 -11.50
C GLU A 194 -18.25 10.10 -12.66
N ALA A 195 -18.25 11.41 -12.36
CA ALA A 195 -18.08 12.47 -13.36
C ALA A 195 -16.69 12.45 -14.02
N GLU A 196 -15.68 12.02 -13.27
CA GLU A 196 -14.32 11.78 -13.75
C GLU A 196 -14.13 10.33 -14.25
N ASN A 197 -15.19 9.61 -14.64
CA ASN A 197 -15.12 8.24 -15.19
C ASN A 197 -14.55 7.16 -14.25
N VAL A 198 -14.55 7.39 -12.95
CA VAL A 198 -14.21 6.38 -11.94
C VAL A 198 -15.49 5.70 -11.46
N GLU A 199 -15.63 4.40 -11.71
CA GLU A 199 -16.78 3.62 -11.25
C GLU A 199 -16.68 3.35 -9.74
N VAL A 200 -17.67 3.80 -8.96
CA VAL A 200 -17.77 3.47 -7.54
C VAL A 200 -18.71 2.29 -7.35
N ILE A 201 -18.15 1.14 -6.97
CA ILE A 201 -18.88 -0.10 -6.78
C ILE A 201 -19.11 -0.33 -5.29
N PHE A 202 -20.36 -0.18 -4.87
CA PHE A 202 -20.78 -0.54 -3.53
C PHE A 202 -20.95 -2.04 -3.39
N THR A 203 -20.24 -2.65 -2.44
CA THR A 203 -20.42 -4.06 -2.10
C THR A 203 -21.26 -4.21 -0.83
N VAL A 204 -21.98 -5.33 -0.76
CA VAL A 204 -22.73 -5.72 0.43
C VAL A 204 -21.91 -6.81 1.11
N SER A 205 -21.15 -6.45 2.14
CA SER A 205 -20.45 -7.41 2.97
C SER A 205 -21.46 -8.37 3.58
N THR A 206 -21.42 -9.64 3.19
CA THR A 206 -22.21 -10.68 3.85
C THR A 206 -21.52 -11.10 5.15
N THR A 207 -21.35 -10.16 6.08
CA THR A 207 -20.91 -10.29 7.49
C THR A 207 -19.61 -11.07 7.79
N LYS A 208 -18.73 -10.43 8.58
CA LYS A 208 -17.59 -11.00 9.32
C LYS A 208 -17.95 -12.29 10.10
#